data_AF-A0A9P5TL91-F1
#
_entry.id   AF-A0A9P5TL91-F1
#
_cell.length_a   1.000
_cell.length_b   1.000
_cell.length_c   1.000
_cell.angle_alpha   90.00
_cell.angle_beta   90.00
_cell.angle_gamma   90.00
#
_symmetry.space_group_name_H-M   'P 1'
#
loop_
_entity.id
_entity.type
_entity.pdbx_description
1 polymer ?
#
loop_
_entity_poly.entity_id
_entity_poly.type
_entity_poly.pdbx_seq_one_letter_code
_entity_poly.pdbx_strand_id
1 'polypeptide(L)'
;MSKRSLSPAQLPPAKRLHVFGSSRPHAIHILSFENSLYDELILCIFSYLSWFDLCTTQATSRNWARLAADNELWREQYLKVYGRTRLRGAKGFFARLGDRDIKPLPGRAIRAELHKDWKWMFRISSNWRNGRCSVEECLDHSVDPPAPEGHVTTPSNRNEDHTHIILAGALIITASSKPTHLPKMIITTQSNQHHTISCYEKPLQDGPASITALALDQSPPPSGLLSISCFLSTGEFFVFEFNPSSPSHLPTRKYTYQPSRRNFHTFQAVYYHPLLVTVSDIFSLSIFDLSSGNVRLAQTLTSFTSYPPASLVLSASSSILFKLVVAYSIPVYPRHWSVGATELMISKRSESSGLGTSSSSSSFREDYRGSQTSTMVVITTRTIRAFDVPSGFVDQASLRTMREQWGRKLLNVADTQTDGKWVIIAPGPGHHLNTRSNISPSPSSTSPSSSLHSPTGLQLYRLVLPAQSSSVSASPPKLNFVRTLHGHTSPVSSLALADGRCVSLGLNGNIRVWDLEAGTSAEVAPADETMMDGILRPEKGSVSFDERRIVTARSGKVVIRRFDI
;
A
#
# COMPACT_ATOMS: atom_id res chain seq x y z
N MET A 1 3.52 -46.47 6.66
CA MET A 1 3.27 -45.07 6.23
C MET A 1 3.41 -44.18 7.45
N SER A 2 4.33 -43.22 7.42
CA SER A 2 4.61 -42.35 8.58
C SER A 2 3.37 -41.49 8.87
N LYS A 3 2.79 -41.66 10.07
CA LYS A 3 1.72 -40.82 10.59
C LYS A 3 2.24 -39.38 10.63
N ARG A 4 1.60 -38.47 9.90
CA ARG A 4 1.85 -37.03 10.04
C ARG A 4 1.41 -36.61 11.45
N SER A 5 2.25 -35.87 12.14
CA SER A 5 1.85 -35.22 13.40
C SER A 5 0.92 -34.07 13.06
N LEU A 6 -0.36 -34.20 13.41
CA LEU A 6 -1.34 -33.12 13.31
C LEU A 6 -0.99 -32.01 14.32
N SER A 7 -1.22 -30.75 13.95
CA SER A 7 -0.89 -29.57 14.74
C SER A 7 -1.67 -29.50 16.06
N PRO A 8 -1.08 -28.97 17.15
CA PRO A 8 -1.74 -28.90 18.45
C PRO A 8 -2.73 -27.73 18.47
N ALA A 9 -3.98 -27.96 18.06
CA ALA A 9 -5.05 -27.00 18.28
C ALA A 9 -5.49 -27.03 19.76
N GLN A 10 -5.65 -25.86 20.39
CA GLN A 10 -6.22 -25.78 21.74
C GLN A 10 -7.69 -26.20 21.70
N LEU A 11 -8.03 -27.25 22.44
CA LEU A 11 -9.40 -27.75 22.58
C LEU A 11 -10.23 -26.75 23.41
N PRO A 12 -11.54 -26.59 23.11
CA PRO A 12 -12.41 -25.74 23.91
C PRO A 12 -12.51 -26.25 25.36
N PRO A 13 -12.67 -25.34 26.35
CA PRO A 13 -12.71 -25.71 27.77
C PRO A 13 -13.88 -26.63 28.07
N ALA A 14 -13.63 -27.65 28.91
CA ALA A 14 -14.61 -28.66 29.27
C ALA A 14 -15.77 -28.03 30.07
N LYS A 15 -16.97 -28.02 29.49
CA LYS A 15 -18.19 -27.55 30.16
C LYS A 15 -18.88 -28.73 30.85
N ARG A 16 -18.31 -29.23 31.96
CA ARG A 16 -18.97 -29.94 33.11
C ARG A 16 -17.96 -30.79 33.90
N LEU A 17 -18.07 -30.71 35.23
CA LEU A 17 -17.47 -31.65 36.19
C LEU A 17 -18.16 -33.02 36.04
N HIS A 18 -17.37 -34.07 35.83
CA HIS A 18 -17.87 -35.44 35.91
C HIS A 18 -18.10 -35.80 37.39
N VAL A 19 -19.36 -36.03 37.76
CA VAL A 19 -19.74 -36.67 39.02
C VAL A 19 -19.29 -38.13 38.95
N PHE A 20 -18.45 -38.55 39.91
CA PHE A 20 -18.06 -39.94 40.08
C PHE A 20 -19.26 -40.74 40.64
N GLY A 21 -19.74 -41.72 39.87
CA GLY A 21 -20.83 -42.61 40.27
C GLY A 21 -20.80 -43.92 39.47
N SER A 22 -20.42 -44.99 40.20
CA SER A 22 -20.60 -46.43 40.00
C SER A 22 -20.97 -47.05 38.63
N SER A 23 -20.19 -48.11 38.29
CA SER A 23 -20.60 -49.36 37.62
C SER A 23 -21.30 -49.29 36.25
N ARG A 24 -20.54 -49.54 35.17
CA ARG A 24 -21.09 -49.81 33.81
C ARG A 24 -21.27 -51.32 33.58
N PRO A 25 -22.48 -51.83 33.26
CA PRO A 25 -22.62 -53.11 32.59
C PRO A 25 -22.29 -52.97 31.09
N HIS A 26 -21.94 -54.08 30.44
CA HIS A 26 -21.45 -54.20 29.05
C HIS A 26 -21.90 -53.11 28.07
N ALA A 27 -20.94 -52.27 27.64
CA ALA A 27 -21.16 -51.27 26.62
C ALA A 27 -21.36 -51.98 25.26
N ILE A 28 -22.60 -51.99 24.78
CA ILE A 28 -22.88 -52.14 23.35
C ILE A 28 -22.05 -51.06 22.65
N HIS A 29 -21.06 -51.46 21.86
CA HIS A 29 -20.31 -50.55 21.00
C HIS A 29 -21.27 -50.04 19.92
N ILE A 30 -22.01 -48.98 20.23
CA ILE A 30 -22.75 -48.22 19.23
C ILE A 30 -21.71 -47.78 18.20
N LEU A 31 -21.79 -48.31 16.98
CA LEU A 31 -20.96 -47.91 15.85
C LEU A 31 -21.29 -46.45 15.54
N SER A 32 -20.64 -45.53 16.23
CA SER A 32 -20.64 -44.13 15.85
C SER A 32 -19.78 -43.98 14.60
N PHE A 33 -20.14 -43.02 13.75
CA PHE A 33 -19.36 -42.62 12.58
C PHE A 33 -17.88 -42.37 12.92
N GLU A 34 -17.59 -41.92 14.15
CA GLU A 34 -16.25 -41.68 14.68
C GLU A 34 -15.41 -42.94 14.94
N ASN A 35 -16.05 -44.05 15.32
CA ASN A 35 -15.37 -45.30 15.69
C ASN A 35 -15.30 -46.30 14.52
N SER A 36 -15.98 -46.01 13.41
CA SER A 36 -16.11 -46.90 12.25
C SER A 36 -15.28 -46.47 11.04
N LEU A 37 -14.88 -45.20 10.95
CA LEU A 37 -14.13 -44.66 9.82
C LEU A 37 -12.73 -44.19 10.25
N TYR A 38 -11.76 -44.37 9.36
CA TYR A 38 -10.43 -43.77 9.53
C TYR A 38 -10.49 -42.24 9.36
N ASP A 39 -9.63 -41.52 10.08
CA ASP A 39 -9.51 -40.05 10.03
C ASP A 39 -9.45 -39.51 8.57
N GLU A 40 -8.75 -40.20 7.66
CA GLU A 40 -8.63 -39.79 6.25
C GLU A 40 -9.97 -39.84 5.48
N LEU A 41 -10.84 -40.81 5.79
CA LEU A 41 -12.17 -40.90 5.19
C LEU A 41 -13.07 -39.79 5.75
N ILE A 42 -12.95 -39.49 7.03
CA ILE A 42 -13.68 -38.39 7.67
C ILE A 42 -13.24 -37.04 7.09
N LEU A 43 -11.92 -36.83 6.88
CA LEU A 43 -11.38 -35.65 6.22
C LEU A 43 -11.85 -35.54 4.77
N CYS A 44 -11.91 -36.66 4.03
CA CYS A 44 -12.48 -36.70 2.69
C CYS A 44 -13.95 -36.28 2.69
N ILE A 45 -14.75 -36.76 3.64
CA ILE A 45 -16.16 -36.35 3.80
C ILE A 45 -16.25 -34.87 4.15
N PHE A 46 -15.40 -34.38 5.06
CA PHE A 46 -15.34 -32.97 5.45
C PHE A 46 -14.92 -32.05 4.29
N SER A 47 -14.13 -32.53 3.33
CA SER A 47 -13.75 -31.74 2.14
C SER A 47 -14.94 -31.32 1.27
N TYR A 48 -16.06 -32.04 1.34
CA TYR A 48 -17.29 -31.70 0.63
C TYR A 48 -18.17 -30.68 1.37
N LEU A 49 -17.91 -30.43 2.66
CA LEU A 49 -18.70 -29.53 3.49
C LEU A 49 -18.36 -28.06 3.20
N SER A 50 -19.33 -27.18 3.44
CA SER A 50 -19.07 -25.74 3.37
C SER A 50 -18.29 -25.26 4.60
N TRP A 51 -17.66 -24.08 4.52
CA TRP A 51 -16.97 -23.49 5.67
C TRP A 51 -17.92 -23.23 6.86
N PHE A 52 -19.21 -23.02 6.59
CA PHE A 52 -20.23 -22.86 7.62
C PHE A 52 -20.49 -24.19 8.32
N ASP A 53 -20.70 -25.26 7.55
CA ASP A 53 -20.92 -26.60 8.09
C ASP A 53 -19.68 -27.13 8.83
N LEU A 54 -18.47 -26.80 8.35
CA LEU A 54 -17.22 -27.12 9.06
C LEU A 54 -17.12 -26.43 10.43
N CYS A 55 -17.73 -25.26 10.60
CA CYS A 55 -17.80 -24.60 11.90
C CYS A 55 -18.88 -25.24 12.80
N THR A 56 -20.00 -25.70 12.24
CA THR A 56 -21.06 -26.37 13.03
C THR A 56 -20.62 -27.76 13.48
N THR A 57 -19.90 -28.51 12.63
CA THR A 57 -19.34 -29.83 12.98
C THR A 57 -18.34 -29.76 14.14
N GLN A 58 -17.61 -28.65 14.28
CA GLN A 58 -16.69 -28.44 15.41
C GLN A 58 -17.41 -28.40 16.77
N ALA A 59 -18.70 -28.05 16.81
CA ALA A 59 -19.46 -28.00 18.07
C ALA A 59 -19.98 -29.37 18.52
N THR A 60 -19.89 -30.41 17.68
CA THR A 60 -20.54 -31.71 17.92
C THR A 60 -19.72 -32.63 18.85
N SER A 61 -18.40 -32.70 18.65
CA SER A 61 -17.49 -33.60 19.35
C SER A 61 -16.08 -33.05 19.37
N ARG A 62 -15.26 -33.45 20.35
CA ARG A 62 -13.83 -33.07 20.41
C ARG A 62 -13.04 -33.64 19.23
N ASN A 63 -13.38 -34.85 18.77
CA ASN A 63 -12.69 -35.46 17.63
C ASN A 63 -13.07 -34.75 16.32
N TRP A 64 -14.35 -34.43 16.14
CA TRP A 64 -14.83 -33.63 15.00
C TRP A 64 -14.23 -32.22 15.03
N ALA A 65 -14.13 -31.60 16.20
CA ALA A 65 -13.47 -30.31 16.35
C ALA A 65 -12.00 -30.35 15.89
N ARG A 66 -11.28 -31.41 16.26
CA ARG A 66 -9.89 -31.64 15.84
C ARG A 66 -9.78 -31.83 14.33
N LEU A 67 -10.61 -32.69 13.73
CA LEU A 67 -10.55 -33.02 12.30
C LEU A 67 -11.07 -31.88 11.42
N ALA A 68 -12.14 -31.18 11.81
CA ALA A 68 -12.67 -30.03 11.08
C ALA A 68 -11.78 -28.78 11.22
N ALA A 69 -10.81 -28.78 12.13
CA ALA A 69 -9.78 -27.75 12.25
C ALA A 69 -8.51 -28.07 11.44
N ASP A 70 -8.50 -29.14 10.63
CA ASP A 70 -7.32 -29.52 9.84
C ASP A 70 -6.90 -28.43 8.85
N ASN A 71 -5.59 -28.18 8.77
CA ASN A 71 -5.05 -27.04 8.04
C ASN A 71 -5.18 -27.18 6.52
N GLU A 72 -5.10 -28.40 5.97
CA GLU A 72 -5.26 -28.63 4.53
C GLU A 72 -6.72 -28.49 4.09
N LEU A 73 -7.66 -28.91 4.94
CA LEU A 73 -9.08 -28.70 4.71
C LEU A 73 -9.41 -27.20 4.58
N TRP A 74 -8.91 -26.38 5.51
CA TRP A 74 -9.07 -24.93 5.46
C TRP A 74 -8.31 -24.28 4.29
N ARG A 75 -7.18 -24.86 3.87
CA ARG A 75 -6.46 -24.43 2.67
C ARG A 75 -7.28 -24.61 1.41
N GLU A 76 -7.85 -25.80 1.20
CA GLU A 76 -8.70 -26.08 0.03
C GLU A 76 -9.93 -25.19 0.04
N GLN A 77 -10.57 -25.04 1.20
CA GLN A 77 -11.74 -24.18 1.35
C GLN A 77 -11.41 -22.70 1.08
N TYR A 78 -10.25 -22.23 1.54
CA TYR A 78 -9.74 -20.90 1.22
C TYR A 78 -9.56 -20.73 -0.28
N LEU A 79 -8.85 -21.66 -0.93
CA LEU A 79 -8.59 -21.61 -2.37
C LEU A 79 -9.87 -21.68 -3.21
N LYS A 80 -10.89 -22.42 -2.74
CA LYS A 80 -12.21 -22.52 -3.38
C LYS A 80 -12.98 -21.21 -3.31
N VAL A 81 -12.96 -20.51 -2.17
CA VAL A 81 -13.74 -19.27 -1.96
C VAL A 81 -13.02 -18.03 -2.50
N TYR A 82 -11.70 -17.97 -2.33
CA TYR A 82 -10.89 -16.78 -2.58
C TYR A 82 -9.99 -16.89 -3.80
N GLY A 83 -9.89 -18.09 -4.39
CA GLY A 83 -9.01 -18.36 -5.52
C GLY A 83 -7.53 -18.36 -5.14
N ARG A 84 -6.68 -18.70 -6.12
CA ARG A 84 -5.22 -18.62 -5.97
C ARG A 84 -4.70 -17.18 -5.95
N THR A 85 -5.49 -16.21 -6.43
CA THR A 85 -5.09 -14.81 -6.63
C THR A 85 -5.13 -13.95 -5.38
N ARG A 86 -5.89 -14.34 -4.34
CA ARG A 86 -5.97 -13.59 -3.07
C ARG A 86 -4.87 -13.94 -2.06
N LEU A 87 -3.99 -14.88 -2.37
CA LEU A 87 -2.84 -15.14 -1.53
C LEU A 87 -1.77 -14.09 -1.81
N ARG A 88 -1.54 -13.19 -0.84
CA ARG A 88 -0.51 -12.12 -0.72
C ARG A 88 -1.12 -10.74 -1.03
N GLY A 89 -0.88 -9.65 -0.30
CA GLY A 89 0.01 -9.32 0.80
C GLY A 89 0.17 -7.80 0.94
N ALA A 90 0.59 -7.31 2.10
CA ALA A 90 0.70 -5.87 2.36
C ALA A 90 1.79 -5.19 1.51
N LYS A 91 1.67 -3.87 1.32
CA LYS A 91 2.77 -2.98 0.91
C LYS A 91 3.77 -2.92 2.08
N GLY A 92 4.69 -3.88 2.17
CA GLY A 92 5.67 -3.92 3.26
C GLY A 92 6.08 -5.33 3.65
N PHE A 93 7.38 -5.53 3.79
CA PHE A 93 8.10 -6.79 3.75
C PHE A 93 8.15 -7.50 5.11
N PHE A 94 7.01 -8.00 5.62
CA PHE A 94 7.04 -9.03 6.67
C PHE A 94 6.52 -10.35 6.10
N ALA A 95 7.49 -11.24 5.84
CA ALA A 95 7.39 -12.58 5.26
C ALA A 95 7.28 -12.69 3.72
N ARG A 96 8.33 -12.25 3.00
CA ARG A 96 8.72 -12.85 1.72
C ARG A 96 10.12 -13.45 1.84
N LEU A 97 10.21 -14.64 2.46
CA LEU A 97 11.26 -15.60 2.12
C LEU A 97 10.64 -16.55 1.08
N GLY A 98 11.12 -16.49 -0.16
CA GLY A 98 10.83 -17.51 -1.19
C GLY A 98 9.67 -17.22 -2.14
N ASP A 99 10.01 -17.17 -3.43
CA ASP A 99 9.17 -17.42 -4.60
C ASP A 99 8.03 -16.45 -4.95
N ARG A 100 8.40 -15.52 -5.86
CA ARG A 100 7.81 -15.53 -7.20
C ARG A 100 8.37 -16.73 -7.98
N ASP A 101 7.79 -17.90 -7.83
CA ASP A 101 7.86 -18.95 -8.85
C ASP A 101 6.51 -19.66 -8.86
N ILE A 102 5.79 -19.54 -9.98
CA ILE A 102 4.82 -20.54 -10.36
C ILE A 102 5.66 -21.68 -10.94
N LYS A 103 6.17 -22.56 -10.07
CA LYS A 103 6.69 -23.86 -10.50
C LYS A 103 5.57 -24.89 -10.31
N PRO A 104 5.21 -25.66 -11.35
CA PRO A 104 4.39 -26.84 -11.16
C PRO A 104 5.18 -27.82 -10.28
N LEU A 105 4.46 -28.56 -9.43
CA LEU A 105 5.00 -29.56 -8.50
C LEU A 105 6.09 -30.42 -9.16
N PRO A 106 7.14 -30.75 -8.40
CA PRO A 106 7.37 -32.16 -8.12
C PRO A 106 7.52 -32.43 -6.62
N GLY A 107 7.19 -33.67 -6.25
CA GLY A 107 6.99 -34.09 -4.87
C GLY A 107 8.26 -34.27 -4.03
N ARG A 108 7.98 -34.43 -2.73
CA ARG A 108 8.87 -34.73 -1.60
C ARG A 108 9.80 -33.60 -1.14
N ALA A 109 9.38 -33.04 -0.01
CA ALA A 109 10.19 -32.65 1.13
C ALA A 109 11.20 -31.49 0.93
N ILE A 110 10.73 -30.27 1.22
CA ILE A 110 11.56 -29.26 1.88
C ILE A 110 10.84 -28.87 3.17
N ARG A 111 11.33 -29.40 4.30
CA ARG A 111 10.90 -29.07 5.66
C ARG A 111 11.48 -27.71 6.05
N ALA A 112 10.63 -26.69 6.10
CA ALA A 112 10.62 -25.58 7.09
C ALA A 112 9.67 -24.46 6.65
N GLU A 113 8.54 -24.78 6.02
CA GLU A 113 7.47 -23.81 5.80
C GLU A 113 6.92 -23.40 7.18
N LEU A 114 7.02 -22.11 7.54
CA LEU A 114 6.23 -21.54 8.63
C LEU A 114 4.77 -21.98 8.40
N HIS A 115 4.23 -22.80 9.30
CA HIS A 115 2.88 -23.36 9.14
C HIS A 115 1.87 -22.21 9.03
N LYS A 116 1.43 -21.91 7.81
CA LYS A 116 0.42 -20.89 7.56
C LYS A 116 -0.92 -21.42 8.07
N ASP A 117 -1.51 -20.75 9.05
CA ASP A 117 -2.83 -21.09 9.58
C ASP A 117 -3.91 -20.65 8.57
N TRP A 118 -4.42 -21.60 7.80
CA TRP A 118 -5.40 -21.35 6.76
C TRP A 118 -6.77 -20.98 7.31
N LYS A 119 -7.12 -21.47 8.50
CA LYS A 119 -8.37 -21.10 9.18
C LYS A 119 -8.32 -19.64 9.62
N TRP A 120 -7.19 -19.20 10.19
CA TRP A 120 -6.95 -17.80 10.49
C TRP A 120 -6.97 -16.92 9.23
N MET A 121 -6.29 -17.34 8.15
CA MET A 121 -6.33 -16.63 6.86
C MET A 121 -7.75 -16.49 6.30
N PHE A 122 -8.56 -17.54 6.41
CA PHE A 122 -9.96 -17.53 6.00
C PHE A 122 -10.76 -16.54 6.83
N ARG A 123 -10.60 -16.57 8.17
CA ARG A 123 -11.28 -15.65 9.09
C ARG A 123 -10.97 -14.20 8.76
N ILE A 124 -9.69 -13.86 8.65
CA ILE A 124 -9.26 -12.51 8.29
C ILE A 124 -9.81 -12.09 6.93
N SER A 125 -9.70 -12.96 5.91
CA SER A 125 -10.20 -12.65 4.57
C SER A 125 -11.73 -12.44 4.54
N SER A 126 -12.46 -13.14 5.41
CA SER A 126 -13.90 -12.94 5.61
C SER A 126 -14.18 -11.61 6.31
N ASN A 127 -13.41 -11.27 7.35
CA ASN A 127 -13.50 -9.99 8.05
C ASN A 127 -13.28 -8.81 7.09
N TRP A 128 -12.24 -8.88 6.26
CA TRP A 128 -11.98 -7.89 5.20
C TRP A 128 -13.11 -7.81 4.17
N ARG A 129 -13.65 -8.95 3.72
CA ARG A 129 -14.75 -9.00 2.74
C ARG A 129 -16.04 -8.39 3.28
N ASN A 130 -16.26 -8.45 4.58
CA ASN A 130 -17.46 -7.95 5.24
C ASN A 130 -17.26 -6.62 5.95
N GLY A 131 -16.04 -6.07 5.94
CA GLY A 131 -15.69 -4.84 6.65
C GLY A 131 -15.70 -4.95 8.19
N ARG A 132 -15.64 -6.17 8.74
CA ARG A 132 -15.67 -6.40 10.20
C ARG A 132 -14.27 -6.16 10.78
N CYS A 133 -14.16 -5.19 11.69
CA CYS A 133 -12.92 -4.89 12.40
C CYS A 133 -13.18 -4.46 13.84
N SER A 134 -12.20 -4.65 14.73
CA SER A 134 -12.12 -3.92 15.99
C SER A 134 -11.48 -2.55 15.76
N VAL A 135 -11.88 -1.55 16.53
CA VAL A 135 -11.38 -0.17 16.43
C VAL A 135 -10.61 0.16 17.70
N GLU A 136 -9.40 0.65 17.55
CA GLU A 136 -8.53 1.14 18.61
C GLU A 136 -8.12 2.56 18.28
N GLU A 137 -8.25 3.46 19.25
CA GLU A 137 -7.94 4.87 19.09
C GLU A 137 -6.64 5.18 19.83
N CYS A 138 -5.62 5.63 19.11
CA CYS A 138 -4.37 6.06 19.73
C CYS A 138 -4.58 7.49 20.22
N LEU A 139 -4.77 7.66 21.53
CA LEU A 139 -4.74 8.97 22.18
C LEU A 139 -3.29 9.47 22.14
N ASP A 140 -3.05 10.52 21.36
CA ASP A 140 -1.75 11.17 21.32
C ASP A 140 -1.58 11.99 22.61
N HIS A 141 -0.66 11.57 23.49
CA HIS A 141 -0.34 12.31 24.72
C HIS A 141 0.59 13.52 24.47
N SER A 142 0.85 13.90 23.21
CA SER A 142 1.55 15.14 22.86
C SER A 142 0.60 16.28 22.44
N VAL A 143 -0.51 16.42 23.16
CA VAL A 143 -1.19 17.72 23.24
C VAL A 143 -0.38 18.53 24.25
N ASP A 144 0.57 19.34 23.77
CA ASP A 144 0.96 20.52 24.54
C ASP A 144 -0.36 21.25 24.88
N PRO A 145 -0.61 21.59 26.16
CA PRO A 145 -1.87 22.21 26.54
C PRO A 145 -2.11 23.44 25.65
N PRO A 146 -3.36 23.69 25.20
CA PRO A 146 -3.65 24.89 24.44
C PRO A 146 -3.19 26.08 25.28
N ALA A 147 -2.19 26.81 24.77
CA ALA A 147 -1.79 28.07 25.36
C ALA A 147 -3.05 28.95 25.45
N PRO A 148 -3.27 29.65 26.57
CA PRO A 148 -4.50 30.39 26.80
C PRO A 148 -4.73 31.39 25.66
N GLU A 149 -5.97 31.40 25.18
CA GLU A 149 -6.46 32.23 24.09
C GLU A 149 -5.97 33.68 24.23
N GLY A 150 -5.05 34.06 23.35
CA GLY A 150 -4.48 35.39 23.29
C GLY A 150 -4.27 35.81 21.85
N HIS A 151 -5.18 36.65 21.37
CA HIS A 151 -5.11 37.44 20.14
C HIS A 151 -5.21 36.74 18.79
N VAL A 152 -6.40 36.92 18.20
CA VAL A 152 -6.68 36.92 16.76
C VAL A 152 -5.55 37.64 16.01
N THR A 153 -4.69 36.85 15.37
CA THR A 153 -3.75 37.34 14.36
C THR A 153 -4.10 36.70 13.02
N THR A 154 -4.51 37.57 12.11
CA THR A 154 -4.56 37.50 10.63
C THR A 154 -4.45 36.13 9.93
N PRO A 155 -5.32 35.85 8.93
CA PRO A 155 -5.30 34.61 8.17
C PRO A 155 -4.11 34.62 7.20
N SER A 156 -3.02 33.97 7.55
CA SER A 156 -1.88 33.79 6.64
C SER A 156 -1.43 32.32 6.57
N ASN A 157 -1.57 31.78 5.35
CA ASN A 157 -0.88 30.65 4.72
C ASN A 157 -1.14 29.18 5.14
N ARG A 158 -2.09 28.58 4.40
CA ARG A 158 -1.90 27.47 3.43
C ARG A 158 -1.42 26.07 3.85
N ASN A 159 -0.99 25.80 5.06
CA ASN A 159 -0.49 24.44 5.37
C ASN A 159 -1.58 23.55 5.97
N GLU A 160 -2.13 22.67 5.13
CA GLU A 160 -2.94 21.54 5.55
C GLU A 160 -2.09 20.60 6.43
N ASP A 161 -2.56 20.31 7.64
CA ASP A 161 -1.90 19.39 8.57
C ASP A 161 -2.08 17.93 8.09
N HIS A 162 -1.03 17.35 7.50
CA HIS A 162 -1.01 15.97 7.06
C HIS A 162 -0.22 15.11 8.05
N THR A 163 -0.70 13.90 8.32
CA THR A 163 0.06 12.90 9.07
C THR A 163 0.48 11.79 8.13
N HIS A 164 1.78 11.56 7.97
CA HIS A 164 2.32 10.44 7.20
C HIS A 164 2.25 9.16 8.04
N ILE A 165 1.85 8.04 7.42
CA ILE A 165 1.73 6.74 8.09
C ILE A 165 2.50 5.69 7.30
N ILE A 166 3.39 4.97 7.97
CA ILE A 166 4.05 3.77 7.45
C ILE A 166 3.81 2.61 8.40
N LEU A 167 3.48 1.45 7.82
CA LEU A 167 3.35 0.21 8.57
C LEU A 167 4.62 -0.62 8.38
N ALA A 168 5.29 -0.91 9.48
CA ALA A 168 6.52 -1.68 9.53
C ALA A 168 6.26 -2.95 10.38
N GLY A 169 5.53 -3.89 9.79
CA GLY A 169 5.19 -5.16 10.44
C GLY A 169 4.24 -4.92 11.60
N ALA A 170 4.70 -5.19 12.82
CA ALA A 170 3.96 -4.92 14.05
C ALA A 170 3.90 -3.41 14.39
N LEU A 171 4.85 -2.62 13.89
CA LEU A 171 5.04 -1.23 14.26
C LEU A 171 4.26 -0.28 13.33
N ILE A 172 3.81 0.84 13.90
CA ILE A 172 3.18 1.94 13.17
C ILE A 172 4.09 3.14 13.32
N ILE A 173 4.49 3.74 12.21
CA ILE A 173 5.35 4.91 12.21
C ILE A 173 4.55 6.09 11.69
N THR A 174 4.41 7.12 12.51
CA THR A 174 3.69 8.35 12.18
C THR A 174 4.63 9.55 12.18
N ALA A 175 4.35 10.50 11.30
CA ALA A 175 5.08 11.77 11.26
C ALA A 175 4.12 12.90 10.89
N SER A 176 4.23 14.02 11.59
CA SER A 176 3.44 15.21 11.29
C SER A 176 4.13 16.06 10.22
N SER A 177 3.36 16.61 9.28
CA SER A 177 3.84 17.58 8.31
C SER A 177 3.86 19.02 8.86
N LYS A 178 3.54 19.22 10.15
CA LYS A 178 3.62 20.53 10.80
C LYS A 178 5.06 21.06 10.77
N PRO A 179 5.30 22.30 10.30
CA PRO A 179 6.62 22.92 10.37
C PRO A 179 7.09 23.03 11.82
N THR A 180 8.24 22.44 12.14
CA THR A 180 8.83 22.47 13.48
C THR A 180 10.33 22.68 13.41
N HIS A 181 10.93 23.25 14.46
CA HIS A 181 12.40 23.37 14.54
C HIS A 181 13.09 22.04 14.85
N LEU A 182 12.33 21.03 15.30
CA LEU A 182 12.83 19.70 15.59
C LEU A 182 11.82 18.66 15.07
N PRO A 183 11.80 18.38 13.75
CA PRO A 183 10.92 17.39 13.16
C PRO A 183 11.15 16.01 13.77
N LYS A 184 10.06 15.39 14.21
CA LYS A 184 10.02 14.13 14.94
C LYS A 184 9.13 13.12 14.22
N MET A 185 9.50 11.85 14.31
CA MET A 185 8.69 10.71 13.94
C MET A 185 8.37 9.89 15.19
N ILE A 186 7.19 9.29 15.26
CA ILE A 186 6.76 8.47 16.39
C ILE A 186 6.62 7.04 15.90
N ILE A 187 7.26 6.10 16.59
CA ILE A 187 7.07 4.67 16.41
C ILE A 187 6.16 4.17 17.52
N THR A 188 5.02 3.63 17.14
CA THR A 188 4.03 3.01 18.04
C THR A 188 4.12 1.49 17.92
N THR A 189 4.31 0.82 19.04
CA THR A 189 4.34 -0.65 19.14
C THR A 189 2.93 -1.24 19.29
N GLN A 190 2.80 -2.57 19.20
CA GLN A 190 1.52 -3.25 19.46
C GLN A 190 1.01 -3.08 20.90
N SER A 191 1.93 -2.83 21.86
CA SER A 191 1.62 -2.57 23.26
C SER A 191 1.29 -1.09 23.54
N ASN A 192 1.05 -0.28 22.50
CA ASN A 192 0.84 1.17 22.60
C ASN A 192 1.99 1.91 23.30
N GLN A 193 3.22 1.42 23.18
CA GLN A 193 4.40 2.17 23.60
C GLN A 193 4.86 3.07 22.45
N HIS A 194 5.21 4.31 22.78
CA HIS A 194 5.61 5.33 21.82
C HIS A 194 7.10 5.64 21.96
N HIS A 195 7.82 5.59 20.84
CA HIS A 195 9.23 5.97 20.76
C HIS A 195 9.40 7.10 19.74
N THR A 196 10.02 8.19 20.17
CA THR A 196 10.20 9.39 19.33
C THR A 196 11.59 9.41 18.71
N ILE A 197 11.64 9.62 17.39
CA ILE A 197 12.85 9.76 16.59
C ILE A 197 12.97 11.20 16.14
N SER A 198 14.00 11.90 16.60
CA SER A 198 14.28 13.28 16.18
C SER A 198 15.20 13.29 14.96
N CYS A 199 14.85 14.04 13.92
CA CYS A 199 15.68 14.19 12.72
C CYS A 199 16.95 15.00 12.99
N TYR A 200 16.92 15.89 13.99
CA TYR A 200 18.08 16.65 14.44
C TYR A 200 18.31 16.45 15.93
N GLU A 201 19.58 16.50 16.36
CA GLU A 201 19.96 16.50 17.76
C GLU A 201 19.74 17.87 18.41
N LYS A 202 19.86 18.93 17.61
CA LYS A 202 19.67 20.32 18.03
C LYS A 202 18.58 20.98 17.18
N PRO A 203 17.82 21.95 17.72
CA PRO A 203 16.82 22.69 16.96
C PRO A 203 17.47 23.43 15.78
N LEU A 204 16.77 23.43 14.63
CA LEU A 204 17.15 24.21 13.46
C LEU A 204 17.12 25.71 13.78
N GLN A 205 18.25 26.39 13.53
CA GLN A 205 18.36 27.85 13.61
C GLN A 205 17.86 28.53 12.32
N ASP A 206 17.90 27.82 11.19
CA ASP A 206 17.64 28.34 9.83
C ASP A 206 16.15 28.34 9.43
N GLY A 207 15.24 28.33 10.42
CA GLY A 207 13.79 28.26 10.25
C GLY A 207 13.21 26.84 10.43
N PRO A 208 11.87 26.71 10.52
CA PRO A 208 11.20 25.43 10.77
C PRO A 208 11.20 24.53 9.51
N ALA A 209 11.35 23.22 9.71
CA ALA A 209 11.25 22.20 8.67
C ALA A 209 10.03 21.29 8.93
N SER A 210 9.41 20.80 7.86
CA SER A 210 8.33 19.81 7.92
C SER A 210 8.77 18.50 7.30
N ILE A 211 8.23 17.39 7.81
CA ILE A 211 8.39 16.07 7.18
C ILE A 211 7.42 16.01 5.98
N THR A 212 7.93 15.56 4.84
CA THR A 212 7.25 15.65 3.53
C THR A 212 6.93 14.28 2.94
N ALA A 213 7.80 13.31 3.20
CA ALA A 213 7.62 11.92 2.81
C ALA A 213 8.37 11.01 3.78
N LEU A 214 7.93 9.77 3.85
CA LEU A 214 8.62 8.68 4.51
C LEU A 214 8.73 7.50 3.53
N ALA A 215 9.79 6.71 3.61
CA ALA A 215 9.85 5.42 2.91
C ALA A 215 10.58 4.35 3.72
N LEU A 216 9.94 3.20 3.88
CA LEU A 216 10.52 2.01 4.51
C LEU A 216 11.35 1.24 3.48
N ASP A 217 12.46 0.65 3.92
CA ASP A 217 13.23 -0.29 3.11
C ASP A 217 12.41 -1.53 2.78
N GLN A 218 12.33 -1.83 1.49
CA GLN A 218 11.63 -3.00 0.95
C GLN A 218 12.59 -4.17 0.65
N SER A 219 13.89 -4.01 0.90
CA SER A 219 14.88 -5.09 0.75
C SER A 219 14.73 -6.14 1.87
N PRO A 220 15.08 -7.42 1.61
CA PRO A 220 15.12 -8.42 2.66
C PRO A 220 16.20 -8.02 3.68
N PRO A 221 15.85 -7.80 4.97
CA PRO A 221 16.79 -7.26 5.94
C PRO A 221 17.91 -8.28 6.19
N PRO A 222 19.18 -7.98 5.86
CA PRO A 222 20.28 -8.94 6.00
C PRO A 222 20.57 -9.30 7.47
N SER A 223 20.24 -8.39 8.38
CA SER A 223 20.51 -8.45 9.82
C SER A 223 19.24 -8.52 10.68
N GLY A 224 18.05 -8.55 10.06
CA GLY A 224 16.75 -8.39 10.75
C GLY A 224 16.44 -6.96 11.20
N LEU A 225 17.33 -5.99 10.94
CA LEU A 225 17.11 -4.57 11.18
C LEU A 225 16.24 -3.96 10.07
N LEU A 226 15.35 -3.06 10.43
CA LEU A 226 14.58 -2.26 9.49
C LEU A 226 15.26 -0.93 9.25
N SER A 227 15.20 -0.46 8.01
CA SER A 227 15.65 0.88 7.66
C SER A 227 14.46 1.74 7.21
N ILE A 228 14.38 2.97 7.72
CA ILE A 228 13.39 3.98 7.31
C ILE A 228 14.07 5.26 6.88
N SER A 229 13.62 5.81 5.77
CA SER A 229 14.04 7.12 5.27
C SER A 229 12.98 8.18 5.55
N CYS A 230 13.43 9.35 5.98
CA CYS A 230 12.63 10.52 6.28
C CYS A 230 13.10 11.71 5.45
N PHE A 231 12.17 12.40 4.77
CA PHE A 231 12.47 13.51 3.87
C PHE A 231 11.87 14.80 4.41
N LEU A 232 12.66 15.87 4.42
CA LEU A 232 12.25 17.18 4.93
C LEU A 232 11.96 18.16 3.80
N SER A 233 11.21 19.23 4.11
CA SER A 233 10.89 20.32 3.17
C SER A 233 12.11 21.11 2.72
N THR A 234 13.22 21.04 3.46
CA THR A 234 14.52 21.58 3.09
C THR A 234 15.17 20.82 1.91
N GLY A 235 14.71 19.60 1.64
CA GLY A 235 15.29 18.64 0.69
C GLY A 235 16.33 17.70 1.32
N GLU A 236 16.63 17.88 2.61
CA GLU A 236 17.46 16.94 3.38
C GLU A 236 16.70 15.63 3.63
N PHE A 237 17.44 14.53 3.70
CA PHE A 237 16.86 13.27 4.14
C PHE A 237 17.80 12.48 5.04
N PHE A 238 17.18 11.68 5.91
CA PHE A 238 17.86 10.84 6.89
C PHE A 238 17.40 9.40 6.72
N VAL A 239 18.32 8.45 6.85
CA VAL A 239 18.00 7.02 6.92
C VAL A 239 18.35 6.50 8.31
N PHE A 240 17.34 6.00 9.01
CA PHE A 240 17.44 5.42 10.35
C PHE A 240 17.32 3.90 10.27
N GLU A 241 18.10 3.19 11.07
CA GLU A 241 18.07 1.74 11.20
C GLU A 241 17.65 1.36 12.63
N PHE A 242 16.73 0.41 12.77
CA PHE A 242 16.22 -0.01 14.08
C PHE A 242 15.78 -1.47 14.10
N ASN A 243 15.82 -2.09 15.28
CA ASN A 243 15.39 -3.48 15.46
C ASN A 243 13.89 -3.53 15.80
N PRO A 244 13.05 -4.25 15.02
CA PRO A 244 11.63 -4.36 15.32
C PRO A 244 11.33 -5.16 16.61
N SER A 245 12.22 -6.06 17.02
CA SER A 245 12.00 -6.96 18.17
C SER A 245 12.33 -6.32 19.52
N SER A 246 13.14 -5.26 19.50
CA SER A 246 13.58 -4.52 20.68
C SER A 246 13.40 -3.02 20.44
N PRO A 247 12.16 -2.52 20.47
CA PRO A 247 11.87 -1.10 20.19
C PRO A 247 12.47 -0.15 21.25
N SER A 248 13.00 -0.68 22.36
CA SER A 248 13.69 0.07 23.42
C SER A 248 15.05 0.63 22.99
N HIS A 249 15.73 0.04 22.00
CA HIS A 249 16.98 0.60 21.50
C HIS A 249 16.68 1.77 20.56
N LEU A 250 17.30 2.91 20.82
CA LEU A 250 17.18 4.09 19.97
C LEU A 250 17.62 3.74 18.53
N PRO A 251 16.86 4.17 17.51
CA PRO A 251 17.23 3.98 16.11
C PRO A 251 18.58 4.65 15.83
N THR A 252 19.44 3.95 15.11
CA THR A 252 20.75 4.48 14.70
C THR A 252 20.61 5.23 13.38
N ARG A 253 21.23 6.41 13.28
CA ARG A 253 21.28 7.17 12.03
C ARG A 253 22.37 6.61 11.14
N LYS A 254 21.99 6.06 9.99
CA LYS A 254 22.92 5.41 9.05
C LYS A 254 23.39 6.36 7.96
N TYR A 255 22.47 7.10 7.35
CA TYR A 255 22.79 8.02 6.26
C TYR A 255 22.16 9.38 6.47
N THR A 256 22.87 10.42 6.07
CA THR A 256 22.40 11.80 6.00
C THR A 256 22.74 12.33 4.61
N TYR A 257 21.74 12.91 3.95
CA TYR A 257 21.94 13.61 2.69
C TYR A 257 21.54 15.06 2.84
N GLN A 258 22.43 15.94 2.41
CA GLN A 258 22.18 17.37 2.35
C GLN A 258 22.25 17.82 0.89
N PRO A 259 21.16 18.40 0.34
CA PRO A 259 21.15 18.84 -1.05
C PRO A 259 22.00 20.10 -1.21
N SER A 260 22.64 20.25 -2.37
CA SER A 260 23.41 21.46 -2.71
C SER A 260 22.52 22.69 -2.91
N ARG A 261 21.23 22.47 -3.20
CA ARG A 261 20.22 23.51 -3.37
C ARG A 261 19.08 23.25 -2.38
N ARG A 262 18.73 24.26 -1.59
CA ARG A 262 17.58 24.22 -0.67
C ARG A 262 16.30 24.51 -1.45
N ASN A 263 15.17 23.97 -1.00
CA ASN A 263 13.81 24.03 -1.62
C ASN A 263 13.49 22.92 -2.64
N PHE A 264 13.94 21.69 -2.39
CA PHE A 264 13.42 20.52 -3.08
C PHE A 264 12.42 19.79 -2.21
N HIS A 265 11.13 19.97 -2.51
CA HIS A 265 10.08 19.32 -1.73
C HIS A 265 9.86 17.89 -2.25
N THR A 266 10.32 16.90 -1.49
CA THR A 266 10.09 15.49 -1.84
C THR A 266 8.65 15.13 -1.54
N PHE A 267 7.85 14.85 -2.57
CA PHE A 267 6.45 14.47 -2.40
C PHE A 267 6.31 12.98 -2.11
N GLN A 268 7.14 12.14 -2.73
CA GLN A 268 7.11 10.70 -2.51
C GLN A 268 8.51 10.08 -2.66
N ALA A 269 8.75 9.00 -1.93
CA ALA A 269 9.97 8.22 -2.03
C ALA A 269 9.68 6.72 -1.97
N VAL A 270 10.58 5.93 -2.54
CA VAL A 270 10.61 4.47 -2.39
C VAL A 270 12.04 4.01 -2.19
N TYR A 271 12.21 3.10 -1.23
CA TYR A 271 13.51 2.58 -0.84
C TYR A 271 13.57 1.07 -0.98
N TYR A 272 14.59 0.59 -1.68
CA TYR A 272 14.97 -0.82 -1.74
C TYR A 272 16.48 -0.88 -1.71
N HIS A 273 17.09 -1.20 -0.57
CA HIS A 273 18.54 -1.14 -0.44
C HIS A 273 19.27 -1.93 -1.55
N PRO A 274 20.26 -1.33 -2.26
CA PRO A 274 20.88 -0.01 -2.04
C PRO A 274 20.29 1.16 -2.84
N LEU A 275 19.19 0.96 -3.56
CA LEU A 275 18.55 1.97 -4.42
C LEU A 275 17.48 2.76 -3.65
N LEU A 276 17.62 4.09 -3.64
CA LEU A 276 16.61 5.01 -3.12
C LEU A 276 16.16 5.93 -4.25
N VAL A 277 14.84 6.07 -4.45
CA VAL A 277 14.28 6.95 -5.47
C VAL A 277 13.32 7.92 -4.82
N THR A 278 13.45 9.21 -5.14
CA THR A 278 12.54 10.27 -4.71
C THR A 278 11.90 10.95 -5.90
N VAL A 279 10.71 11.50 -5.71
CA VAL A 279 10.01 12.35 -6.68
C VAL A 279 9.59 13.63 -5.98
N SER A 280 9.94 14.77 -6.60
CA SER A 280 9.57 16.09 -6.11
C SER A 280 8.17 16.52 -6.57
N ASP A 281 7.67 17.61 -6.00
CA ASP A 281 6.46 18.32 -6.41
C ASP A 281 6.42 18.72 -7.90
N ILE A 282 7.54 19.16 -8.46
CA ILE A 282 7.72 19.49 -9.89
C ILE A 282 7.98 18.28 -10.80
N PHE A 283 7.76 17.05 -10.31
CA PHE A 283 7.98 15.80 -11.07
C PHE A 283 9.43 15.61 -11.53
N SER A 284 10.37 15.98 -10.67
CA SER A 284 11.78 15.59 -10.79
C SER A 284 12.04 14.33 -9.99
N LEU A 285 12.37 13.23 -10.68
CA LEU A 285 12.72 11.95 -10.11
C LEU A 285 14.24 11.89 -9.89
N SER A 286 14.68 11.73 -8.65
CA SER A 286 16.09 11.63 -8.27
C SER A 286 16.41 10.21 -7.81
N ILE A 287 17.47 9.63 -8.39
CA ILE A 287 17.92 8.27 -8.16
C ILE A 287 19.20 8.32 -7.33
N PHE A 288 19.17 7.72 -6.15
CA PHE A 288 20.29 7.67 -5.22
C PHE A 288 20.83 6.24 -5.08
N ASP A 289 22.15 6.12 -5.04
CA ASP A 289 22.88 4.90 -4.74
C ASP A 289 23.45 4.98 -3.31
N LEU A 290 23.10 4.01 -2.48
CA LEU A 290 23.56 3.87 -1.09
C LEU A 290 24.58 2.73 -0.91
N SER A 291 25.04 2.10 -2.00
CA SER A 291 25.88 0.90 -1.91
C SER A 291 27.30 1.16 -1.42
N SER A 292 27.82 2.39 -1.57
CA SER A 292 29.19 2.76 -1.18
C SER A 292 29.32 3.25 0.26
N GLY A 293 28.31 3.07 1.11
CA GLY A 293 28.33 3.56 2.50
C GLY A 293 28.09 5.08 2.65
N ASN A 294 27.95 5.81 1.55
CA ASN A 294 27.56 7.22 1.50
C ASN A 294 26.40 7.39 0.52
N VAL A 295 25.60 8.44 0.69
CA VAL A 295 24.54 8.78 -0.26
C VAL A 295 25.14 9.43 -1.50
N ARG A 296 24.88 8.87 -2.68
CA ARG A 296 25.28 9.48 -3.96
C ARG A 296 24.06 9.66 -4.86
N LEU A 297 23.86 10.88 -5.36
CA LEU A 297 22.88 11.13 -6.41
C LEU A 297 23.45 10.63 -7.74
N ALA A 298 22.85 9.60 -8.33
CA ALA A 298 23.32 8.96 -9.55
C ALA A 298 22.72 9.62 -10.80
N GLN A 299 21.41 9.87 -10.80
CA GLN A 299 20.71 10.44 -11.95
C GLN A 299 19.47 11.23 -11.50
N THR A 300 19.13 12.29 -12.23
CA THR A 300 17.87 13.03 -12.09
C THR A 300 17.14 13.04 -13.43
N LEU A 301 15.86 12.68 -13.41
CA LEU A 301 14.96 12.64 -14.56
C LEU A 301 13.79 13.61 -14.32
N THR A 302 13.45 14.44 -15.29
CA THR A 302 12.33 15.39 -15.18
C THR A 302 11.27 15.10 -16.22
N SER A 303 10.00 15.25 -15.85
CA SER A 303 8.86 15.14 -16.78
C SER A 303 8.04 16.44 -16.77
N PHE A 304 7.69 16.93 -17.96
CA PHE A 304 6.82 18.10 -18.15
C PHE A 304 5.35 17.71 -18.39
N THR A 305 5.05 16.41 -18.46
CA THR A 305 3.71 15.92 -18.80
C THR A 305 3.10 15.04 -17.72
N SER A 306 3.76 14.97 -16.56
CA SER A 306 3.39 14.20 -15.39
C SER A 306 3.13 15.15 -14.24
N TYR A 307 2.05 14.92 -13.49
CA TYR A 307 1.60 15.83 -12.44
C TYR A 307 1.17 15.06 -11.18
N PRO A 308 1.17 15.72 -10.00
CA PRO A 308 0.73 15.09 -8.78
C PRO A 308 -0.81 15.01 -8.76
N PRO A 309 -1.39 14.08 -8.01
CA PRO A 309 -0.75 13.04 -7.20
C PRO A 309 -0.13 11.91 -8.03
N ALA A 310 0.90 11.26 -7.48
CA ALA A 310 1.56 10.10 -8.06
C ALA A 310 1.79 9.00 -7.02
N SER A 311 2.08 7.79 -7.52
CA SER A 311 2.46 6.64 -6.71
C SER A 311 3.61 5.87 -7.36
N LEU A 312 4.54 5.44 -6.50
CA LEU A 312 5.76 4.75 -6.88
C LEU A 312 5.76 3.32 -6.32
N VAL A 313 6.16 2.37 -7.15
CA VAL A 313 6.39 0.97 -6.76
C VAL A 313 7.74 0.53 -7.29
N LEU A 314 8.64 0.15 -6.39
CA LEU A 314 9.96 -0.37 -6.71
C LEU A 314 9.99 -1.88 -6.48
N SER A 315 10.62 -2.61 -7.38
CA SER A 315 10.83 -4.05 -7.24
C SER A 315 12.22 -4.43 -7.75
N ALA A 316 12.92 -5.28 -7.02
CA ALA A 316 14.17 -5.87 -7.50
C ALA A 316 13.85 -7.13 -8.31
N SER A 317 14.37 -7.21 -9.53
CA SER A 317 14.34 -8.45 -10.33
C SER A 317 15.60 -9.28 -10.10
N SER A 318 16.72 -8.60 -9.81
CA SER A 318 17.97 -9.19 -9.34
C SER A 318 18.68 -8.22 -8.39
N SER A 319 19.83 -8.61 -7.84
CA SER A 319 20.66 -7.73 -6.99
C SER A 319 21.21 -6.50 -7.73
N ILE A 320 21.20 -6.53 -9.07
CA ILE A 320 21.70 -5.45 -9.92
C ILE A 320 20.59 -4.73 -10.67
N LEU A 321 19.43 -5.36 -10.89
CA LEU A 321 18.39 -4.85 -11.78
C LEU A 321 17.09 -4.60 -11.02
N PHE A 322 16.68 -3.34 -11.05
CA PHE A 322 15.50 -2.83 -10.37
C PHE A 322 14.48 -2.34 -11.41
N LYS A 323 13.22 -2.58 -11.11
CA LYS A 323 12.07 -2.11 -11.88
C LYS A 323 11.28 -1.14 -11.03
N LEU A 324 11.20 0.09 -11.49
CA LEU A 324 10.39 1.15 -10.90
C LEU A 324 9.17 1.40 -11.79
N VAL A 325 7.99 1.40 -11.19
CA VAL A 325 6.73 1.80 -11.84
C VAL A 325 6.23 3.07 -11.17
N VAL A 326 5.98 4.09 -11.98
CA VAL A 326 5.50 5.40 -11.55
C VAL A 326 4.13 5.62 -12.17
N ALA A 327 3.07 5.68 -11.37
CA ALA A 327 1.73 6.08 -11.83
C ALA A 327 1.48 7.54 -11.44
N TYR A 328 0.91 8.34 -12.33
CA TYR A 328 0.76 9.79 -12.13
C TYR A 328 -0.46 10.34 -12.88
N SER A 329 -0.92 11.51 -12.44
CA SER A 329 -2.02 12.22 -13.08
C SER A 329 -1.53 12.98 -14.32
N ILE A 330 -2.40 13.08 -15.32
CA ILE A 330 -2.13 13.76 -16.60
C ILE A 330 -3.30 14.70 -16.90
N PRO A 331 -3.07 16.02 -17.03
CA PRO A 331 -4.09 16.94 -17.50
C PRO A 331 -4.34 16.73 -18.99
N VAL A 332 -5.60 16.74 -19.36
CA VAL A 332 -6.06 16.58 -20.74
C VAL A 332 -7.05 17.70 -21.05
N TYR A 333 -6.81 18.37 -22.17
CA TYR A 333 -7.65 19.46 -22.66
C TYR A 333 -9.08 18.96 -23.00
N PRO A 334 -10.16 19.75 -22.78
CA PRO A 334 -10.17 21.14 -22.29
C PRO A 334 -10.10 21.29 -20.77
N ARG A 335 -10.69 20.39 -19.97
CA ARG A 335 -10.68 20.45 -18.49
C ARG A 335 -10.93 19.05 -17.89
N HIS A 336 -10.04 18.09 -18.14
CA HIS A 336 -10.13 16.78 -17.48
C HIS A 336 -8.77 16.23 -17.06
N TRP A 337 -8.80 15.29 -16.12
CA TRP A 337 -7.64 14.52 -15.71
C TRP A 337 -7.76 13.07 -16.19
N SER A 338 -6.61 12.51 -16.55
CA SER A 338 -6.42 11.10 -16.86
C SER A 338 -5.23 10.56 -16.06
N VAL A 339 -4.89 9.29 -16.27
CA VAL A 339 -3.77 8.63 -15.59
C VAL A 339 -2.77 8.09 -16.60
N GLY A 340 -1.49 8.19 -16.24
CA GLY A 340 -0.39 7.55 -16.95
C GLY A 340 0.45 6.70 -16.02
N ALA A 341 1.25 5.83 -16.64
CA ALA A 341 2.25 5.06 -15.93
C ALA A 341 3.56 5.02 -16.74
N THR A 342 4.69 5.09 -16.03
CA THR A 342 6.02 4.91 -16.62
C THR A 342 6.73 3.77 -15.91
N GLU A 343 7.27 2.85 -16.70
CA GLU A 343 8.18 1.81 -16.23
C GLU A 343 9.63 2.24 -16.52
N LEU A 344 10.46 2.18 -15.49
CA LEU A 344 11.90 2.46 -15.54
C LEU A 344 12.65 1.19 -15.08
N MET A 345 13.57 0.73 -15.91
CA MET A 345 14.52 -0.32 -15.52
C MET A 345 15.84 0.34 -15.14
N ILE A 346 16.27 0.15 -13.90
CA ILE A 346 17.48 0.73 -13.31
C ILE A 346 18.46 -0.40 -13.06
N SER A 347 19.71 -0.24 -13.48
CA SER A 347 20.76 -1.22 -13.24
C SER A 347 21.92 -0.62 -12.48
N LYS A 348 22.47 -1.42 -11.58
CA LYS A 348 23.76 -1.18 -10.94
C LYS A 348 24.87 -1.57 -11.92
N ARG A 349 25.59 -0.60 -12.48
CA ARG A 349 26.75 -0.86 -13.35
C ARG A 349 27.99 -1.08 -12.48
N SER A 350 28.72 -2.17 -12.69
CA SER A 350 30.06 -2.38 -12.12
C SER A 350 31.08 -2.22 -13.24
N GLU A 351 32.08 -1.36 -13.07
CA GLU A 351 33.06 -1.04 -14.12
C GLU A 351 34.08 -2.16 -14.41
N SER A 352 33.91 -3.36 -13.86
CA SER A 352 34.83 -4.50 -14.09
C SER A 352 34.54 -5.34 -15.35
N SER A 353 33.57 -4.96 -16.19
CA SER A 353 33.18 -5.73 -17.40
C SER A 353 33.28 -4.91 -18.69
N GLY A 354 34.43 -4.28 -18.93
CA GLY A 354 34.81 -3.70 -20.21
C GLY A 354 35.80 -4.59 -20.97
N LEU A 355 35.32 -5.63 -21.65
CA LEU A 355 36.07 -6.27 -22.73
C LEU A 355 35.14 -6.54 -23.93
N GLY A 356 35.39 -5.83 -25.03
CA GLY A 356 34.84 -6.10 -26.36
C GLY A 356 33.70 -5.18 -26.83
N THR A 357 34.02 -4.03 -27.43
CA THR A 357 34.18 -3.89 -28.90
C THR A 357 34.68 -2.49 -29.21
N SER A 358 35.79 -2.45 -29.94
CA SER A 358 36.53 -1.29 -30.41
C SER A 358 35.77 -0.47 -31.47
N SER A 359 35.73 0.85 -31.30
CA SER A 359 35.96 1.78 -32.40
C SER A 359 36.64 3.05 -31.86
N SER A 360 37.81 3.29 -32.41
CA SER A 360 38.85 4.25 -32.06
C SER A 360 38.47 5.73 -32.24
N SER A 361 38.84 6.56 -31.26
CA SER A 361 39.57 7.81 -31.51
C SER A 361 40.23 8.30 -30.21
N SER A 362 41.55 8.39 -30.28
CA SER A 362 42.51 8.80 -29.25
C SER A 362 42.41 10.27 -28.84
N SER A 363 42.53 10.54 -27.54
CA SER A 363 43.33 11.68 -27.02
C SER A 363 43.51 11.58 -25.50
N PHE A 364 44.76 11.38 -25.08
CA PHE A 364 45.42 11.88 -23.86
C PHE A 364 44.56 12.17 -22.62
N ARG A 365 44.74 11.40 -21.53
CA ARG A 365 44.99 11.96 -20.18
C ARG A 365 45.40 10.94 -19.11
N GLU A 366 46.33 11.45 -18.30
CA GLU A 366 47.00 10.96 -17.10
C GLU A 366 46.16 10.27 -16.02
N ASP A 367 46.83 9.31 -15.38
CA ASP A 367 46.71 8.84 -14.00
C ASP A 367 45.61 9.47 -13.12
N TYR A 368 44.49 8.75 -13.01
CA TYR A 368 43.63 8.81 -11.83
C TYR A 368 43.27 7.37 -11.41
N ARG A 369 43.80 6.92 -10.27
CA ARG A 369 43.19 5.81 -9.50
C ARG A 369 41.86 6.32 -8.91
N GLY A 370 40.83 6.43 -9.74
CA GLY A 370 39.46 6.67 -9.31
C GLY A 370 38.91 5.42 -8.63
N SER A 371 38.35 5.59 -7.43
CA SER A 371 37.66 4.55 -6.68
C SER A 371 36.64 3.82 -7.57
N GLN A 372 36.84 2.51 -7.76
CA GLN A 372 35.92 1.61 -8.48
C GLN A 372 34.53 1.71 -7.86
N THR A 373 33.64 2.54 -8.41
CA THR A 373 32.34 2.80 -7.78
C THR A 373 31.23 2.44 -8.74
N SER A 374 30.45 1.42 -8.34
CA SER A 374 29.24 1.06 -9.05
C SER A 374 28.26 2.23 -9.01
N THR A 375 27.65 2.56 -10.15
CA THR A 375 26.64 3.62 -10.25
C THR A 375 25.32 3.05 -10.77
N MET A 376 24.21 3.56 -10.24
CA MET A 376 22.86 3.22 -10.69
C MET A 376 22.52 4.02 -11.96
N VAL A 377 22.11 3.35 -13.03
CA VAL A 377 21.77 3.99 -14.31
C VAL A 377 20.45 3.44 -14.84
N VAL A 378 19.60 4.31 -15.37
CA VAL A 378 18.36 3.92 -16.06
C VAL A 378 18.71 3.37 -17.44
N ILE A 379 18.39 2.09 -17.69
CA ILE A 379 18.63 1.43 -18.98
C ILE A 379 17.46 1.64 -19.94
N THR A 380 16.22 1.54 -19.44
CA THR A 380 15.03 1.60 -20.30
C THR A 380 13.91 2.39 -19.64
N THR A 381 13.18 3.16 -20.44
CA THR A 381 11.99 3.91 -20.02
C THR A 381 10.85 3.57 -20.97
N ARG A 382 9.72 3.10 -20.45
CA ARG A 382 8.50 2.84 -21.22
C ARG A 382 7.33 3.59 -20.59
N THR A 383 6.71 4.50 -21.33
CA THR A 383 5.60 5.32 -20.85
C THR A 383 4.29 4.87 -21.52
N ILE A 384 3.21 4.83 -20.75
CA ILE A 384 1.87 4.52 -21.23
C ILE A 384 0.86 5.50 -20.63
N ARG A 385 -0.16 5.86 -21.41
CA ARG A 385 -1.30 6.68 -20.96
C ARG A 385 -2.57 5.83 -21.05
N ALA A 386 -3.53 6.08 -20.15
CA ALA A 386 -4.86 5.47 -20.24
C ALA A 386 -5.65 6.00 -21.45
N PHE A 387 -5.22 7.14 -21.96
CA PHE A 387 -5.87 7.89 -23.01
C PHE A 387 -4.86 8.16 -24.12
N ASP A 388 -5.15 7.67 -25.31
CA ASP A 388 -4.40 7.93 -26.52
C ASP A 388 -5.36 8.64 -27.47
N VAL A 389 -5.17 9.95 -27.70
CA VAL A 389 -5.87 10.63 -28.79
C VAL A 389 -5.12 10.26 -30.05
N PRO A 390 -5.67 9.45 -30.96
CA PRO A 390 -5.01 9.20 -32.22
C PRO A 390 -4.80 10.56 -32.91
N SER A 391 -3.57 10.81 -33.34
CA SER A 391 -3.30 11.97 -34.18
C SER A 391 -3.86 11.70 -35.58
N GLY A 392 -4.57 12.67 -36.16
CA GLY A 392 -5.12 12.57 -37.52
C GLY A 392 -6.59 12.14 -37.58
N PHE A 393 -6.98 11.47 -38.68
CA PHE A 393 -8.35 11.03 -38.90
C PHE A 393 -8.67 9.80 -38.06
N VAL A 394 -9.78 9.87 -37.33
CA VAL A 394 -10.22 8.86 -36.37
C VAL A 394 -11.40 8.09 -36.98
N ASP A 395 -11.32 6.76 -36.98
CA ASP A 395 -12.41 5.91 -37.44
C ASP A 395 -13.59 5.90 -36.45
N GLN A 396 -14.73 5.34 -36.87
CA GLN A 396 -15.93 5.34 -36.04
C GLN A 396 -15.76 4.53 -34.73
N ALA A 397 -14.94 3.48 -34.75
CA ALA A 397 -14.67 2.66 -33.57
C ALA A 397 -13.86 3.44 -32.54
N SER A 398 -12.80 4.12 -32.97
CA SER A 398 -11.96 4.97 -32.11
C SER A 398 -12.73 6.20 -31.61
N LEU A 399 -13.65 6.76 -32.40
CA LEU A 399 -14.55 7.82 -31.91
C LEU A 399 -15.49 7.33 -30.81
N ARG A 400 -15.97 6.08 -30.86
CA ARG A 400 -16.82 5.50 -29.80
C ARG A 400 -16.03 5.29 -28.51
N THR A 401 -14.84 4.70 -28.59
CA THR A 401 -13.98 4.51 -27.41
C THR A 401 -13.59 5.85 -26.79
N MET A 402 -13.30 6.86 -27.62
CA MET A 402 -13.11 8.23 -27.15
C MET A 402 -14.32 8.77 -26.41
N ARG A 403 -15.54 8.66 -26.97
CA ARG A 403 -16.76 9.13 -26.29
C ARG A 403 -16.98 8.45 -24.95
N GLU A 404 -16.74 7.15 -24.85
CA GLU A 404 -16.82 6.41 -23.59
C GLU A 404 -15.79 6.89 -22.56
N GLN A 405 -14.54 7.15 -23.00
CA GLN A 405 -13.50 7.75 -22.15
C GLN A 405 -13.87 9.17 -21.72
N TRP A 406 -14.44 9.98 -22.62
CA TRP A 406 -14.95 11.32 -22.34
C TRP A 406 -16.14 11.31 -21.36
N GLY A 407 -16.88 10.21 -21.27
CA GLY A 407 -17.91 10.02 -20.24
C GLY A 407 -17.33 9.82 -18.84
N ARG A 408 -16.04 9.52 -18.71
CA ARG A 408 -15.31 9.24 -17.46
C ARG A 408 -14.39 10.40 -17.07
N LYS A 409 -14.84 11.64 -17.25
CA LYS A 409 -14.03 12.82 -16.90
C LYS A 409 -13.86 12.96 -15.40
N LEU A 410 -12.64 13.30 -15.00
CA LEU A 410 -12.31 13.76 -13.66
C LEU A 410 -11.97 15.24 -13.71
N LEU A 411 -12.70 16.06 -12.96
CA LEU A 411 -12.43 17.50 -12.86
C LEU A 411 -11.22 17.80 -11.97
N ASN A 412 -11.04 16.99 -10.93
CA ASN A 412 -9.94 17.08 -9.99
C ASN A 412 -9.51 15.66 -9.56
N VAL A 413 -8.28 15.51 -9.10
CA VAL A 413 -7.70 14.24 -8.66
C VAL A 413 -7.24 14.40 -7.21
N ALA A 414 -7.80 13.62 -6.30
CA ALA A 414 -7.37 13.61 -4.89
C ALA A 414 -6.13 12.77 -4.67
N ASP A 415 -6.08 11.58 -5.29
CA ASP A 415 -5.00 10.62 -5.12
C ASP A 415 -4.88 9.72 -6.36
N THR A 416 -3.69 9.20 -6.61
CA THR A 416 -3.40 8.22 -7.67
C THR A 416 -2.47 7.16 -7.09
N GLN A 417 -2.88 5.89 -7.11
CA GLN A 417 -2.13 4.79 -6.49
C GLN A 417 -1.89 3.64 -7.46
N THR A 418 -0.77 2.93 -7.29
CA THR A 418 -0.46 1.71 -8.04
C THR A 418 0.20 0.64 -7.15
N ASP A 419 -0.04 -0.63 -7.45
CA ASP A 419 0.72 -1.80 -6.94
C ASP A 419 1.63 -2.42 -8.03
N GLY A 420 1.75 -1.76 -9.19
CA GLY A 420 2.47 -2.27 -10.37
C GLY A 420 1.64 -3.16 -11.30
N LYS A 421 0.42 -3.55 -10.91
CA LYS A 421 -0.54 -4.30 -11.73
C LYS A 421 -1.83 -3.49 -11.96
N TRP A 422 -2.32 -2.85 -10.92
CA TRP A 422 -3.49 -2.00 -10.90
C TRP A 422 -3.06 -0.55 -10.74
N VAL A 423 -3.82 0.34 -11.36
CA VAL A 423 -3.70 1.79 -11.19
C VAL A 423 -5.08 2.33 -10.88
N ILE A 424 -5.19 3.10 -9.80
CA ILE A 424 -6.44 3.73 -9.37
C ILE A 424 -6.24 5.23 -9.34
N ILE A 425 -7.21 5.95 -9.87
CA ILE A 425 -7.29 7.40 -9.77
C ILE A 425 -8.58 7.79 -9.04
N ALA A 426 -8.42 8.58 -7.98
CA ALA A 426 -9.52 9.05 -7.14
C ALA A 426 -9.96 10.47 -7.56
N PRO A 427 -11.27 10.71 -7.68
CA PRO A 427 -11.83 12.04 -7.87
C PRO A 427 -11.57 12.91 -6.64
N GLY A 428 -11.10 14.13 -6.88
CA GLY A 428 -10.90 15.14 -5.84
C GLY A 428 -12.14 15.99 -5.59
N PRO A 429 -12.13 16.81 -4.52
CA PRO A 429 -13.17 17.80 -4.30
C PRO A 429 -13.22 18.76 -5.50
N GLY A 430 -14.41 18.95 -6.05
CA GLY A 430 -14.62 19.97 -7.07
C GLY A 430 -14.58 21.34 -6.40
N HIS A 431 -13.64 22.21 -6.78
CA HIS A 431 -13.68 23.61 -6.36
C HIS A 431 -14.79 24.35 -7.11
N HIS A 432 -16.03 24.10 -6.72
CA HIS A 432 -17.08 25.10 -6.79
C HIS A 432 -17.27 25.62 -5.37
N LEU A 433 -16.42 26.57 -4.99
CA LEU A 433 -16.82 27.55 -3.99
C LEU A 433 -18.19 28.06 -4.45
N ASN A 434 -19.15 28.05 -3.53
CA ASN A 434 -20.38 28.84 -3.63
C ASN A 434 -20.00 30.30 -3.90
N THR A 435 -19.72 30.68 -5.15
CA THR A 435 -20.12 31.99 -5.62
C THR A 435 -21.63 31.92 -5.71
N ARG A 436 -22.31 32.20 -4.59
CA ARG A 436 -23.61 32.86 -4.63
C ARG A 436 -23.38 34.19 -5.35
N SER A 437 -23.29 34.14 -6.67
CA SER A 437 -23.51 35.32 -7.48
C SER A 437 -24.99 35.65 -7.27
N ASN A 438 -25.26 36.78 -6.61
CA ASN A 438 -26.55 37.44 -6.61
C ASN A 438 -26.92 37.81 -8.06
N ILE A 439 -27.33 36.82 -8.84
CA ILE A 439 -27.88 37.01 -10.17
C ILE A 439 -29.34 36.63 -10.06
N SER A 440 -30.18 37.64 -10.21
CA SER A 440 -31.63 37.56 -10.29
C SER A 440 -32.09 36.49 -11.28
N PRO A 441 -33.15 35.73 -10.98
CA PRO A 441 -33.62 34.69 -11.86
C PRO A 441 -34.31 35.32 -13.09
N SER A 442 -33.74 35.10 -14.27
CA SER A 442 -34.46 35.30 -15.53
C SER A 442 -35.09 33.97 -15.95
N PRO A 443 -36.39 33.93 -16.31
CA PRO A 443 -37.06 32.70 -16.68
C PRO A 443 -37.02 32.53 -18.19
N SER A 444 -36.08 31.74 -18.72
CA SER A 444 -36.24 31.02 -20.00
C SER A 444 -34.94 30.33 -20.44
N SER A 445 -34.83 29.04 -20.13
CA SER A 445 -34.37 28.03 -21.10
C SER A 445 -34.47 26.65 -20.48
N THR A 446 -35.38 25.88 -21.07
CA THR A 446 -35.66 24.48 -20.76
C THR A 446 -34.51 23.62 -21.27
N SER A 447 -33.63 23.18 -20.36
CA SER A 447 -32.80 21.97 -20.44
C SER A 447 -32.05 21.79 -19.11
N PRO A 448 -32.41 20.85 -18.23
CA PRO A 448 -31.58 20.56 -17.06
C PRO A 448 -30.42 19.68 -17.53
N SER A 449 -29.36 20.31 -18.04
CA SER A 449 -28.06 19.64 -18.19
C SER A 449 -27.54 19.29 -16.79
N SER A 450 -27.72 18.02 -16.41
CA SER A 450 -27.10 17.30 -15.29
C SER A 450 -26.13 18.13 -14.43
N SER A 451 -26.67 18.76 -13.39
CA SER A 451 -25.88 19.44 -12.36
C SER A 451 -25.01 18.44 -11.60
N LEU A 452 -23.73 18.40 -11.98
CA LEU A 452 -22.59 18.61 -11.07
C LEU A 452 -22.54 17.78 -9.78
N HIS A 453 -22.76 16.47 -9.86
CA HIS A 453 -22.17 15.57 -8.86
C HIS A 453 -20.72 15.33 -9.27
N SER A 454 -19.73 15.75 -8.47
CA SER A 454 -18.37 15.24 -8.64
C SER A 454 -18.48 13.72 -8.58
N PRO A 455 -18.10 12.98 -9.63
CA PRO A 455 -18.26 11.53 -9.61
C PRO A 455 -17.42 11.03 -8.44
N THR A 456 -18.04 10.45 -7.41
CA THR A 456 -17.33 9.84 -6.27
C THR A 456 -16.73 8.48 -6.63
N GLY A 457 -16.99 8.01 -7.85
CA GLY A 457 -16.51 6.73 -8.36
C GLY A 457 -15.02 6.74 -8.64
N LEU A 458 -14.29 5.81 -8.02
CA LEU A 458 -12.87 5.58 -8.31
C LEU A 458 -12.73 4.91 -9.68
N GLN A 459 -11.77 5.33 -10.50
CA GLN A 459 -11.52 4.66 -11.77
C GLN A 459 -10.40 3.64 -11.62
N LEU A 460 -10.66 2.40 -12.03
CA LEU A 460 -9.71 1.29 -11.97
C LEU A 460 -9.16 0.96 -13.36
N TYR A 461 -7.84 0.92 -13.46
CA TYR A 461 -7.10 0.57 -14.68
C TYR A 461 -6.18 -0.63 -14.44
N ARG A 462 -6.08 -1.51 -15.43
CA ARG A 462 -5.13 -2.63 -15.44
C ARG A 462 -3.89 -2.23 -16.22
N LEU A 463 -2.76 -2.22 -15.53
CA LEU A 463 -1.44 -1.99 -16.09
C LEU A 463 -0.87 -3.32 -16.60
N VAL A 464 -0.61 -3.39 -17.90
CA VAL A 464 0.02 -4.53 -18.55
C VAL A 464 1.38 -4.10 -19.04
N LEU A 465 2.43 -4.68 -18.45
CA LEU A 465 3.82 -4.44 -18.81
C LEU A 465 4.41 -5.76 -19.33
N PRO A 466 4.37 -6.00 -20.65
CA PRO A 466 4.95 -7.20 -21.25
C PRO A 466 6.46 -7.26 -20.97
N ALA A 467 6.99 -8.49 -20.83
CA ALA A 467 8.41 -8.71 -20.68
C ALA A 467 9.16 -8.05 -21.85
N GLN A 468 10.30 -7.44 -21.56
CA GLN A 468 11.11 -6.81 -22.59
C GLN A 468 11.68 -7.90 -23.49
N SER A 469 11.21 -7.97 -24.72
CA SER A 469 11.84 -8.72 -25.79
C SER A 469 12.22 -7.75 -26.90
N SER A 470 13.39 -7.96 -27.51
CA SER A 470 13.86 -7.22 -28.69
C SER A 470 13.07 -7.56 -29.97
N SER A 471 12.03 -8.40 -29.86
CA SER A 471 11.18 -8.79 -30.98
C SER A 471 10.23 -7.65 -31.35
N VAL A 472 10.15 -7.34 -32.64
CA VAL A 472 9.18 -6.37 -33.20
C VAL A 472 7.71 -6.76 -32.89
N SER A 473 7.45 -8.02 -32.58
CA SER A 473 6.13 -8.54 -32.15
C SER A 473 5.83 -8.36 -30.65
N ALA A 474 6.73 -7.73 -29.87
CA ALA A 474 6.48 -7.48 -28.46
C ALA A 474 5.30 -6.51 -28.30
N SER A 475 4.24 -6.97 -27.63
CA SER A 475 3.10 -6.09 -27.38
C SER A 475 3.54 -4.85 -26.58
N PRO A 476 3.09 -3.64 -26.93
CA PRO A 476 3.41 -2.43 -26.18
C PRO A 476 2.78 -2.48 -24.78
N PRO A 477 3.30 -1.72 -23.80
CA PRO A 477 2.64 -1.56 -22.51
C PRO A 477 1.23 -1.01 -22.73
N LYS A 478 0.26 -1.47 -21.94
CA LYS A 478 -1.14 -1.04 -22.05
C LYS A 478 -1.69 -0.67 -20.68
N LEU A 479 -2.50 0.39 -20.64
CA LEU A 479 -3.22 0.81 -19.45
C LEU A 479 -4.72 0.81 -19.75
N ASN A 480 -5.36 -0.32 -19.44
CA ASN A 480 -6.74 -0.56 -19.85
C ASN A 480 -7.70 -0.17 -18.73
N PHE A 481 -8.71 0.64 -19.03
CA PHE A 481 -9.81 0.85 -18.09
C PHE A 481 -10.54 -0.47 -17.84
N VAL A 482 -10.84 -0.77 -16.58
CA VAL A 482 -11.56 -1.99 -16.19
C VAL A 482 -12.97 -1.66 -15.71
N ARG A 483 -13.12 -0.76 -14.73
CA ARG A 483 -14.42 -0.39 -14.15
C ARG A 483 -14.33 0.87 -13.30
N THR A 484 -15.49 1.44 -13.00
CA THR A 484 -15.64 2.48 -11.98
C THR A 484 -16.15 1.84 -10.68
N LEU A 485 -15.49 2.11 -9.57
CA LEU A 485 -15.84 1.62 -8.24
C LEU A 485 -16.76 2.63 -7.55
N HIS A 486 -18.04 2.28 -7.44
CA HIS A 486 -19.07 3.14 -6.87
C HIS A 486 -19.33 2.76 -5.40
N GLY A 487 -19.54 3.74 -4.52
CA GLY A 487 -19.89 3.51 -3.13
C GLY A 487 -19.49 4.63 -2.17
N HIS A 488 -18.56 5.51 -2.56
CA HIS A 488 -18.26 6.70 -1.78
C HIS A 488 -19.38 7.73 -1.85
N THR A 489 -19.75 8.30 -0.70
CA THR A 489 -20.75 9.36 -0.58
C THR A 489 -20.14 10.76 -0.56
N SER A 490 -18.82 10.88 -0.32
CA SER A 490 -18.07 12.13 -0.39
C SER A 490 -16.85 11.99 -1.32
N PRO A 491 -16.21 13.10 -1.74
CA PRO A 491 -14.91 13.03 -2.39
C PRO A 491 -13.89 12.28 -1.53
N VAL A 492 -12.94 11.62 -2.20
CA VAL A 492 -11.91 10.82 -1.55
C VAL A 492 -10.77 11.73 -1.12
N SER A 493 -10.23 11.52 0.09
CA SER A 493 -9.08 12.28 0.62
C SER A 493 -7.76 11.56 0.36
N SER A 494 -7.74 10.23 0.47
CA SER A 494 -6.55 9.41 0.29
C SER A 494 -6.90 7.97 -0.09
N LEU A 495 -6.01 7.34 -0.84
CA LEU A 495 -6.04 5.95 -1.23
C LEU A 495 -4.78 5.23 -0.74
N ALA A 496 -4.94 3.96 -0.41
CA ALA A 496 -3.83 3.03 -0.27
C ALA A 496 -4.13 1.78 -1.11
N LEU A 497 -3.12 1.30 -1.84
CA LEU A 497 -3.24 0.15 -2.74
C LEU A 497 -2.09 -0.83 -2.49
N ALA A 498 -2.43 -2.10 -2.32
CA ALA A 498 -1.47 -3.19 -2.21
C ALA A 498 -2.11 -4.51 -2.67
N ASP A 499 -1.38 -5.27 -3.48
CA ASP A 499 -1.70 -6.64 -3.92
C ASP A 499 -3.19 -6.86 -4.29
N GLY A 500 -3.73 -6.01 -5.18
CA GLY A 500 -5.11 -6.14 -5.66
C GLY A 500 -6.20 -5.73 -4.66
N ARG A 501 -5.83 -5.14 -3.51
CA ARG A 501 -6.75 -4.52 -2.54
C ARG A 501 -6.53 -3.02 -2.48
N CYS A 502 -7.62 -2.27 -2.54
CA CYS A 502 -7.59 -0.83 -2.31
C CYS A 502 -8.34 -0.48 -1.03
N VAL A 503 -7.76 0.39 -0.21
CA VAL A 503 -8.46 1.09 0.87
C VAL A 503 -8.61 2.54 0.47
N SER A 504 -9.77 3.11 0.74
CA SER A 504 -10.12 4.47 0.34
C SER A 504 -10.77 5.19 1.51
N LEU A 505 -10.32 6.41 1.76
CA LEU A 505 -10.79 7.28 2.83
C LEU A 505 -11.52 8.48 2.23
N GLY A 506 -12.79 8.66 2.57
CA GLY A 506 -13.60 9.82 2.18
C GLY A 506 -13.33 11.03 3.09
N LEU A 507 -13.54 12.24 2.58
CA LEU A 507 -13.45 13.46 3.39
C LEU A 507 -14.41 13.44 4.59
N ASN A 508 -15.58 12.80 4.46
CA ASN A 508 -16.54 12.60 5.55
C ASN A 508 -16.15 11.49 6.55
N GLY A 509 -14.97 10.88 6.42
CA GLY A 509 -14.52 9.78 7.30
C GLY A 509 -14.97 8.38 6.90
N ASN A 510 -15.79 8.24 5.84
CA ASN A 510 -16.16 6.93 5.32
C ASN A 510 -14.92 6.16 4.83
N ILE A 511 -14.80 4.90 5.24
CA ILE A 511 -13.73 4.01 4.79
C ILE A 511 -14.33 2.83 4.04
N ARG A 512 -13.87 2.64 2.80
CA ARG A 512 -14.20 1.47 1.99
C ARG A 512 -12.97 0.68 1.59
N VAL A 513 -13.14 -0.64 1.60
CA VAL A 513 -12.18 -1.62 1.07
C VAL A 513 -12.73 -2.17 -0.23
N TRP A 514 -11.85 -2.31 -1.22
CA TRP A 514 -12.17 -2.83 -2.54
C TRP A 514 -11.28 -4.03 -2.85
N ASP A 515 -11.91 -5.08 -3.37
CA ASP A 515 -11.21 -6.14 -4.08
C ASP A 515 -11.23 -5.82 -5.57
N LEU A 516 -10.06 -5.56 -6.13
CA LEU A 516 -9.92 -5.09 -7.50
C LEU A 516 -10.09 -6.21 -8.53
N GLU A 517 -9.77 -7.45 -8.17
CA GLU A 517 -9.99 -8.61 -9.02
C GLU A 517 -11.48 -8.93 -9.08
N ALA A 518 -12.09 -9.18 -7.92
CA ALA A 518 -13.49 -9.59 -7.81
C ALA A 518 -14.47 -8.44 -8.09
N GLY A 519 -14.04 -7.19 -7.94
CA GLY A 519 -14.91 -6.01 -8.08
C GLY A 519 -15.88 -5.82 -6.94
N THR A 520 -15.63 -6.46 -5.79
CA THR A 520 -16.47 -6.34 -4.59
C THR A 520 -15.97 -5.23 -3.69
N SER A 521 -16.87 -4.65 -2.90
CA SER A 521 -16.53 -3.63 -1.91
C SER A 521 -17.16 -3.94 -0.56
N ALA A 522 -16.54 -3.43 0.50
CA ALA A 522 -17.06 -3.47 1.86
C ALA A 522 -16.88 -2.10 2.52
N GLU A 523 -17.89 -1.67 3.25
CA GLU A 523 -17.79 -0.52 4.14
C GLU A 523 -17.16 -0.97 5.45
N VAL A 524 -16.11 -0.27 5.89
CA VAL A 524 -15.42 -0.55 7.16
C VAL A 524 -15.79 0.48 8.22
N ALA A 525 -16.01 1.72 7.81
CA ALA A 525 -16.47 2.79 8.70
C ALA A 525 -17.47 3.68 7.96
N PRO A 526 -18.61 4.02 8.59
CA PRO A 526 -19.58 4.93 8.02
C PRO A 526 -19.04 6.37 7.97
N ALA A 527 -19.76 7.23 7.26
CA ALA A 527 -19.52 8.67 7.31
C ALA A 527 -19.78 9.20 8.73
N ASP A 528 -18.94 10.13 9.17
CA ASP A 528 -19.12 10.84 10.43
C ASP A 528 -20.19 11.93 10.24
N GLU A 529 -21.30 11.82 10.98
CA GLU A 529 -22.44 12.73 10.89
C GLU A 529 -22.04 14.18 11.21
N THR A 530 -21.09 14.37 12.14
CA THR A 530 -20.60 15.70 12.52
C THR A 530 -19.90 16.44 11.38
N MET A 531 -19.41 15.71 10.38
CA MET A 531 -18.70 16.25 9.22
C MET A 531 -19.61 16.52 8.02
N MET A 532 -20.88 16.09 8.07
CA MET A 532 -21.86 16.36 7.01
C MET A 532 -22.37 17.81 7.06
N ASP A 533 -22.35 18.45 8.23
CA ASP A 533 -22.90 19.79 8.46
C ASP A 533 -21.97 20.95 8.05
N GLY A 534 -20.80 20.67 7.48
CA GLY A 534 -19.93 21.69 6.86
C GLY A 534 -19.31 22.72 7.84
N ILE A 535 -19.41 22.49 9.14
CA ILE A 535 -18.86 23.37 10.19
C ILE A 535 -17.32 23.27 10.27
N LEU A 536 -16.75 22.12 9.90
CA LEU A 536 -15.30 21.88 9.89
C LEU A 536 -14.72 21.97 8.47
N ARG A 537 -13.56 22.62 8.33
CA ARG A 537 -12.81 22.64 7.06
C ARG A 537 -12.45 21.19 6.67
N PRO A 538 -12.57 20.80 5.40
CA PRO A 538 -12.22 19.46 4.95
C PRO A 538 -10.71 19.25 5.07
N GLU A 539 -10.26 18.58 6.13
CA GLU A 539 -8.87 18.20 6.31
C GLU A 539 -8.57 16.89 5.60
N LYS A 540 -7.42 16.83 4.92
CA LYS A 540 -6.99 15.63 4.21
C LYS A 540 -6.54 14.58 5.24
N GLY A 541 -7.25 13.46 5.27
CA GLY A 541 -6.80 12.28 6.01
C GLY A 541 -5.83 11.45 5.19
N SER A 542 -4.96 10.69 5.86
CA SER A 542 -4.11 9.67 5.26
C SER A 542 -4.56 8.27 5.67
N VAL A 543 -4.31 7.29 4.80
CA VAL A 543 -4.61 5.89 5.07
C VAL A 543 -3.43 5.00 4.68
N SER A 544 -3.15 4.01 5.50
CA SER A 544 -2.20 2.94 5.22
C SER A 544 -2.78 1.62 5.75
N PHE A 545 -2.45 0.50 5.12
CA PHE A 545 -2.97 -0.79 5.55
C PHE A 545 -1.97 -1.91 5.31
N ASP A 546 -2.09 -2.96 6.11
CA ASP A 546 -1.39 -4.23 5.97
C ASP A 546 -2.41 -5.39 5.90
N GLU A 547 -1.95 -6.64 6.01
CA GLU A 547 -2.84 -7.80 5.96
C GLU A 547 -3.83 -7.88 7.16
N ARG A 548 -3.49 -7.24 8.27
CA ARG A 548 -4.18 -7.37 9.56
C ARG A 548 -4.93 -6.12 9.97
N ARG A 549 -4.55 -4.94 9.50
CA ARG A 549 -5.10 -3.68 9.98
C ARG A 549 -5.12 -2.57 8.92
N ILE A 550 -6.02 -1.63 9.12
CA ILE A 550 -6.04 -0.32 8.47
C ILE A 550 -5.70 0.73 9.54
N VAL A 551 -4.80 1.65 9.21
CA VAL A 551 -4.48 2.79 10.05
C VAL A 551 -4.83 4.06 9.29
N THR A 552 -5.64 4.91 9.91
CA THR A 552 -6.03 6.22 9.37
C THR A 552 -5.59 7.32 10.30
N ALA A 553 -5.09 8.42 9.75
CA ALA A 553 -4.76 9.61 10.52
C ALA A 553 -5.45 10.84 9.93
N ARG A 554 -6.06 11.65 10.79
CA ARG A 554 -6.73 12.89 10.45
C ARG A 554 -6.66 13.84 11.63
N SER A 555 -6.29 15.11 11.40
CA SER A 555 -6.21 16.12 12.46
C SER A 555 -5.32 15.70 13.65
N GLY A 556 -4.24 14.95 13.39
CA GLY A 556 -3.38 14.35 14.42
C GLY A 556 -3.93 13.12 15.13
N LYS A 557 -5.23 12.81 14.97
CA LYS A 557 -5.86 11.62 15.55
C LYS A 557 -5.57 10.39 14.70
N VAL A 558 -4.97 9.36 15.31
CA VAL A 558 -4.64 8.09 14.65
C VAL A 558 -5.59 6.99 15.12
N VAL A 559 -6.30 6.36 14.19
CA VAL A 559 -7.26 5.28 14.44
C VAL A 559 -6.77 4.01 13.77
N ILE A 560 -6.66 2.93 14.54
CA ILE A 560 -6.26 1.60 14.09
C ILE A 560 -7.52 0.72 14.02
N ARG A 561 -7.71 0.05 12.89
CA ARG A 561 -8.80 -0.91 12.69
C ARG A 561 -8.21 -2.29 12.43
N ARG A 562 -8.39 -3.24 13.33
CA ARG A 562 -7.82 -4.60 13.23
C ARG A 562 -8.84 -5.61 12.74
N PHE A 563 -8.43 -6.47 11.81
CA PHE A 563 -9.26 -7.48 11.16
C PHE A 563 -8.97 -8.90 11.66
N ASP A 564 -8.04 -9.07 12.60
CA ASP A 564 -7.63 -10.34 13.20
C ASP A 564 -8.51 -10.82 14.36
N ILE A 565 -9.67 -10.16 14.57
CA ILE A 565 -10.74 -10.56 15.49
C ILE A 565 -11.20 -12.00 15.32
#